data_AF-A0A966LSF8-F1
#
_entry.id   AF-A0A966LSF8-F1
#
_cell.length_a   1.000
_cell.length_b   1.000
_cell.length_c   1.000
_cell.angle_alpha   90.00
_cell.angle_beta   90.00
_cell.angle_gamma   90.00
#
_symmetry.space_group_name_H-M   'P 1'
#
loop_
_entity.id
_entity.type
_entity.pdbx_description
1 polymer ?
#
loop_
_entity_poly.entity_id
_entity_poly.type
_entity_poly.pdbx_seq_one_letter_code
_entity_poly.pdbx_strand_id
1 'polypeptide(L)'
;MNKICTLFAVLLLSGAVSAQNDPNAKKILDAVSAKVKSFKTITANFSIKSVTSKGKSNGVKTGTISTKGQMYMLKEGKNEIICDGSKTYNYDGSKTITVSAVDEAGQTLTPQKILSGAYDKDFSYKLIGTKGNFNEIELKPLDARKNFSKVTIYVDKTKNMITKAV
;
A
#
# COMPACT_ATOMS: atom_id res chain seq x y z
N MET A 1 -48.22 -23.44 -41.43
CA MET A 1 -48.91 -22.75 -40.33
C MET A 1 -48.12 -22.98 -39.05
N ASN A 2 -47.36 -21.95 -38.65
CA ASN A 2 -46.86 -21.56 -37.32
C ASN A 2 -46.59 -22.70 -36.30
N LYS A 3 -45.42 -22.77 -35.64
CA LYS A 3 -44.97 -21.75 -34.68
C LYS A 3 -43.44 -21.82 -34.46
N ILE A 4 -42.86 -20.64 -34.55
CA ILE A 4 -41.56 -20.21 -34.01
C ILE A 4 -41.54 -20.44 -32.50
N CYS A 5 -40.54 -21.16 -31.99
CA CYS A 5 -40.11 -21.09 -30.60
C CYS A 5 -38.59 -20.87 -30.58
N THR A 6 -38.23 -19.61 -30.70
CA THR A 6 -36.89 -19.06 -30.56
C THR A 6 -36.32 -19.44 -29.20
N LEU A 7 -35.40 -20.41 -29.17
CA LEU A 7 -34.61 -20.70 -27.98
C LEU A 7 -33.51 -19.63 -27.90
N PHE A 8 -33.72 -18.64 -27.03
CA PHE A 8 -32.80 -17.54 -26.75
C PHE A 8 -31.52 -18.11 -26.09
N ALA A 9 -30.57 -18.55 -26.93
CA ALA A 9 -29.26 -18.99 -26.48
C ALA A 9 -28.44 -17.77 -26.01
N VAL A 10 -28.36 -17.64 -24.69
CA VAL A 10 -27.15 -17.30 -23.93
C VAL A 10 -26.20 -16.32 -24.62
N LEU A 11 -26.33 -15.03 -24.30
CA LEU A 11 -25.17 -14.15 -24.26
C LEU A 11 -25.36 -13.04 -23.22
N LEU A 12 -25.45 -13.46 -21.96
CA LEU A 12 -25.03 -12.60 -20.85
C LEU A 12 -23.50 -12.52 -20.90
N LEU A 13 -22.96 -11.70 -21.81
CA LEU A 13 -21.64 -11.11 -21.63
C LEU A 13 -21.76 -10.04 -20.54
N SER A 14 -22.03 -10.49 -19.31
CA SER A 14 -21.71 -9.74 -18.12
C SER A 14 -20.19 -9.70 -18.09
N GLY A 15 -19.61 -8.67 -18.71
CA GLY A 15 -18.20 -8.35 -18.57
C GLY A 15 -17.92 -8.10 -17.10
N ALA A 16 -17.62 -9.16 -16.36
CA ALA A 16 -16.82 -9.08 -15.16
C ALA A 16 -15.44 -8.64 -15.64
N VAL A 17 -15.27 -7.33 -15.84
CA VAL A 17 -13.97 -6.68 -15.67
C VAL A 17 -13.68 -6.81 -14.18
N SER A 18 -13.32 -8.02 -13.75
CA SER A 18 -12.40 -8.15 -12.65
C SER A 18 -11.17 -7.42 -13.13
N ALA A 19 -10.84 -6.29 -12.50
CA ALA A 19 -9.53 -5.69 -12.61
C ALA A 19 -8.54 -6.73 -12.07
N GLN A 20 -8.18 -7.69 -12.92
CA GLN A 20 -7.31 -8.78 -12.54
C GLN A 20 -5.95 -8.16 -12.32
N ASN A 21 -5.49 -8.27 -11.08
CA ASN A 21 -4.20 -7.78 -10.66
C ASN A 21 -3.12 -8.23 -11.65
N ASP A 22 -2.27 -7.29 -12.07
CA ASP A 22 -1.26 -7.55 -13.09
C ASP A 22 -0.26 -8.61 -12.60
N PRO A 23 -0.13 -9.76 -13.29
CA PRO A 23 0.77 -10.83 -12.87
C PRO A 23 2.24 -10.41 -12.78
N ASN A 24 2.68 -9.48 -13.62
CA ASN A 24 4.06 -8.98 -13.58
C ASN A 24 4.30 -8.09 -12.36
N ALA A 25 3.34 -7.22 -12.04
CA ALA A 25 3.37 -6.45 -10.81
C ALA A 25 3.36 -7.37 -9.59
N LYS A 26 2.52 -8.41 -9.58
CA LYS A 26 2.49 -9.41 -8.51
C LYS A 26 3.87 -10.04 -8.29
N LYS A 27 4.53 -10.50 -9.35
CA LYS A 27 5.86 -11.11 -9.25
C LYS A 27 6.89 -10.17 -8.60
N ILE A 28 6.85 -8.89 -8.94
CA ILE A 28 7.75 -7.88 -8.37
C ILE A 28 7.41 -7.64 -6.90
N LEU A 29 6.12 -7.47 -6.56
CA LEU A 29 5.65 -7.26 -5.19
C LEU A 29 5.95 -8.46 -4.29
N ASP A 30 5.81 -9.68 -4.80
CA ASP A 30 6.15 -10.92 -4.09
C ASP A 30 7.65 -10.98 -3.80
N ALA A 31 8.51 -10.57 -4.75
CA ALA A 31 9.96 -10.50 -4.54
C ALA A 31 10.34 -9.45 -3.48
N VAL A 32 9.68 -8.29 -3.47
CA VAL A 32 9.83 -7.28 -2.41
C VAL A 32 9.42 -7.84 -1.06
N SER A 33 8.24 -8.48 -0.99
CA SER A 33 7.71 -9.10 0.23
C SER A 33 8.66 -10.17 0.78
N ALA A 34 9.19 -11.04 -0.08
CA ALA A 34 10.18 -12.05 0.31
C ALA A 34 11.47 -11.40 0.86
N LYS A 35 11.95 -10.32 0.21
CA LYS A 35 13.14 -9.60 0.67
C LYS A 35 12.91 -8.94 2.03
N VAL A 36 11.79 -8.26 2.23
CA VAL A 36 11.42 -7.64 3.51
C VAL A 36 11.34 -8.70 4.61
N LYS A 37 10.64 -9.82 4.36
CA LYS A 37 10.50 -10.92 5.33
C LYS A 37 11.83 -11.58 5.71
N SER A 38 12.85 -11.50 4.86
CA SER A 38 14.18 -12.03 5.19
C SER A 38 14.91 -11.20 6.25
N PHE A 39 14.50 -9.95 6.49
CA PHE A 39 15.13 -9.10 7.49
C PHE A 39 14.50 -9.30 8.87
N LYS A 40 15.34 -9.49 9.88
CA LYS A 40 14.92 -9.55 11.29
C LYS A 40 14.42 -8.21 11.81
N THR A 41 15.08 -7.14 11.35
CA THR A 41 14.76 -5.75 11.68
C THR A 41 14.93 -4.89 10.43
N ILE A 42 14.02 -3.96 10.18
CA ILE A 42 14.13 -2.98 9.10
C ILE A 42 14.06 -1.60 9.72
N THR A 43 14.97 -0.71 9.34
CA THR A 43 14.86 0.73 9.62
C THR A 43 14.90 1.49 8.29
N ALA A 44 13.93 2.36 8.07
CA ALA A 44 13.84 3.16 6.86
C ALA A 44 13.48 4.60 7.19
N ASN A 45 14.16 5.54 6.53
CA ASN A 45 13.76 6.94 6.52
C ASN A 45 12.76 7.15 5.38
N PHE A 46 11.70 7.90 5.63
CA PHE A 46 10.68 8.20 4.64
C PHE A 46 10.48 9.70 4.49
N SER A 47 10.01 10.10 3.31
CA SER A 47 9.52 11.43 3.03
C SER A 47 8.20 11.32 2.28
N ILE A 48 7.14 11.89 2.84
CA ILE A 48 5.80 11.95 2.25
C ILE A 48 5.61 13.35 1.70
N LYS A 49 5.40 13.44 0.39
CA LYS A 49 5.01 14.68 -0.28
C LYS A 49 3.52 14.58 -0.60
N SER A 50 2.71 15.44 -0.01
CA SER A 50 1.28 15.48 -0.31
C SER A 50 1.00 16.57 -1.35
N VAL A 51 0.14 16.27 -2.32
CA VAL A 51 -0.36 17.24 -3.29
C VAL A 51 -1.88 17.29 -3.22
N THR A 52 -2.47 18.47 -3.42
CA THR A 52 -3.93 18.61 -3.52
C THR A 52 -4.45 18.03 -4.83
N SER A 53 -5.77 17.85 -4.95
CA SER A 53 -6.41 17.44 -6.22
C SER A 53 -6.12 18.38 -7.39
N LYS A 54 -5.69 19.62 -7.12
CA LYS A 54 -5.27 20.63 -8.11
C LYS A 54 -3.75 20.61 -8.37
N GLY A 55 -3.02 19.61 -7.87
CA GLY A 55 -1.58 19.45 -8.06
C GLY A 55 -0.70 20.37 -7.20
N LYS A 56 -1.28 21.17 -6.28
CA LYS A 56 -0.50 22.05 -5.40
C LYS A 56 0.14 21.26 -4.28
N SER A 57 1.45 21.45 -4.05
CA SER A 57 2.14 20.87 -2.89
C SER A 57 1.51 21.33 -1.57
N ASN A 58 1.23 20.37 -0.70
CA ASN A 58 0.70 20.55 0.65
C ASN A 58 1.77 20.31 1.74
N GLY A 59 3.04 20.41 1.37
CA GLY A 59 4.19 20.22 2.26
C GLY A 59 4.86 18.86 2.15
N VAL A 60 6.00 18.75 2.83
CA VAL A 60 6.80 17.52 2.92
C VAL A 60 6.88 17.11 4.38
N LYS A 61 6.46 15.89 4.67
CA LYS A 61 6.65 15.25 5.98
C LYS A 61 7.79 14.26 5.89
N THR A 62 8.61 14.16 6.93
CA THR A 62 9.73 13.23 6.99
C THR A 62 9.72 12.49 8.31
N GLY A 63 10.18 11.25 8.28
CA GLY A 63 10.29 10.46 9.49
C GLY A 63 11.11 9.20 9.30
N THR A 64 11.14 8.41 10.37
CA THR A 64 11.80 7.11 10.40
C THR A 64 10.80 6.06 10.84
N ILE A 65 10.85 4.89 10.21
CA ILE A 65 10.15 3.71 10.65
C ILE A 65 11.15 2.62 10.99
N SER A 66 10.91 1.90 12.08
CA SER A 66 11.63 0.68 12.43
C SER A 66 10.64 -0.46 12.68
N THR A 67 10.92 -1.66 12.19
CA THR A 67 10.05 -2.83 12.36
C THR A 67 10.84 -4.05 12.81
N LYS A 68 10.23 -4.90 13.64
CA LYS A 68 10.76 -6.20 14.07
C LYS A 68 9.60 -7.17 14.29
N GLY A 69 9.36 -8.08 13.35
CA GLY A 69 8.18 -8.93 13.38
C GLY A 69 6.90 -8.09 13.35
N GLN A 70 6.04 -8.26 14.35
CA GLN A 70 4.79 -7.48 14.50
C GLN A 70 5.00 -6.11 15.18
N MET A 71 6.15 -5.90 15.83
CA MET A 71 6.47 -4.63 16.49
C MET A 71 6.91 -3.59 15.48
N TYR A 72 6.56 -2.33 15.73
CA TYR A 72 7.06 -1.20 14.94
C TYR A 72 7.18 0.08 15.77
N MET A 73 8.01 0.98 15.30
CA MET A 73 8.12 2.35 15.79
C MET A 73 8.17 3.30 14.60
N LEU A 74 7.29 4.29 14.60
CA LEU A 74 7.24 5.39 13.65
C LEU A 74 7.58 6.68 14.38
N LYS A 75 8.48 7.50 13.82
CA LYS A 75 8.80 8.83 14.32
C LYS A 75 8.65 9.84 13.19
N GLU A 76 7.77 10.83 13.36
CA GLU A 76 7.54 11.96 12.45
C GLU A 76 7.53 13.26 13.26
N GLY A 77 8.67 13.97 13.31
CA GLY A 77 8.81 15.17 14.14
C GLY A 77 8.60 14.86 15.63
N LYS A 78 7.58 15.46 16.26
CA LYS A 78 7.17 15.15 17.64
C LYS A 78 6.22 13.96 17.76
N ASN A 79 5.67 13.50 16.64
CA ASN A 79 4.73 12.39 16.62
C ASN A 79 5.48 11.05 16.65
N GLU A 80 5.20 10.23 17.64
CA GLU A 80 5.76 8.89 17.79
C GLU A 80 4.62 7.87 17.92
N ILE A 81 4.68 6.82 17.10
CA ILE A 81 3.77 5.67 17.18
C ILE A 81 4.59 4.44 17.48
N ILE A 82 4.28 3.76 18.57
CA ILE A 82 4.96 2.52 18.98
C ILE A 82 3.92 1.40 19.01
N CYS A 83 4.27 0.24 18.49
CA CYS A 83 3.50 -0.98 18.63
C CYS A 83 4.39 -2.08 19.19
N ASP A 84 3.94 -2.68 20.30
CA ASP A 84 4.61 -3.79 20.97
C ASP A 84 4.16 -5.17 20.44
N GLY A 85 3.30 -5.19 19.42
CA GLY A 85 2.69 -6.38 18.85
C GLY A 85 1.30 -6.72 19.41
N SER A 86 0.83 -6.01 20.45
CA SER A 86 -0.50 -6.17 21.04
C SER A 86 -1.27 -4.85 21.13
N LYS A 87 -0.58 -3.76 21.46
CA LYS A 87 -1.14 -2.41 21.59
C LYS A 87 -0.34 -1.41 20.77
N THR A 88 -1.04 -0.35 20.39
CA THR A 88 -0.44 0.82 19.75
C THR A 88 -0.48 2.00 20.73
N TYR A 89 0.64 2.70 20.83
CA TYR A 89 0.86 3.87 21.67
C TYR A 89 1.14 5.05 20.74
N ASN A 90 0.33 6.10 20.82
CA ASN A 90 0.48 7.31 20.01
C ASN A 90 0.79 8.50 20.91
N TYR A 91 1.90 9.17 20.62
CA TYR A 91 2.34 10.39 21.28
C TYR A 91 2.53 11.47 20.23
N ASP A 92 1.85 12.62 20.36
CA ASP A 92 1.87 13.71 19.38
C ASP A 92 2.63 14.96 19.87
N GLY A 93 3.34 14.86 21.00
CA GLY A 93 3.99 15.99 21.67
C GLY A 93 3.14 16.63 22.77
N SER A 94 1.91 16.15 23.00
CA SER A 94 1.04 16.57 24.11
C SER A 94 1.46 15.91 25.45
N LYS A 95 0.80 16.27 26.56
CA LYS A 95 1.09 15.67 27.89
C LYS A 95 0.45 14.28 28.11
N THR A 96 -0.13 13.69 27.06
CA THR A 96 -0.90 12.44 27.13
C THR A 96 -0.47 11.48 26.04
N ILE A 97 -0.57 10.18 26.32
CA ILE A 97 -0.35 9.11 25.33
C ILE A 97 -1.69 8.41 25.11
N THR A 98 -2.07 8.26 23.85
CA THR A 98 -3.26 7.49 23.48
C THR A 98 -2.88 6.04 23.27
N VAL A 99 -3.62 5.12 23.91
CA VAL A 99 -3.40 3.68 23.78
C VAL A 99 -4.61 3.04 23.11
N SER A 100 -4.36 2.25 22.07
CA SER A 100 -5.39 1.48 21.38
C SER A 100 -4.96 0.02 21.23
N ALA A 101 -5.91 -0.87 20.96
CA ALA A 101 -5.56 -2.18 20.39
C ALA A 101 -4.83 -1.98 19.05
N VAL A 102 -4.03 -2.95 18.64
CA VAL A 102 -3.46 -2.97 17.28
C VAL A 102 -4.63 -2.95 16.30
N ASP A 103 -4.71 -1.85 15.54
CA ASP A 103 -5.75 -1.69 14.54
C ASP A 103 -5.42 -2.58 13.33
N GLU A 104 -6.23 -3.61 13.09
CA GLU A 104 -6.17 -4.40 11.85
C GLU A 104 -6.63 -3.54 10.63
N ALA A 105 -7.33 -2.42 10.86
CA ALA A 105 -8.10 -1.67 9.87
C ALA A 105 -7.65 -0.22 9.59
N GLY A 106 -6.36 0.01 9.33
CA GLY A 106 -5.94 0.71 8.10
C GLY A 106 -6.44 2.14 7.79
N GLN A 107 -6.54 3.05 8.75
CA GLN A 107 -6.89 4.46 8.42
C GLN A 107 -5.71 5.27 7.87
N THR A 108 -4.47 4.81 8.05
CA THR A 108 -3.26 5.46 7.51
C THR A 108 -2.43 4.46 6.73
N LEU A 109 -1.97 4.87 5.54
CA LEU A 109 -0.94 4.15 4.80
C LEU A 109 0.38 4.30 5.58
N THR A 110 0.67 3.37 6.47
CA THR A 110 1.96 3.36 7.15
C THR A 110 3.02 2.77 6.20
N PRO A 111 4.27 3.27 6.24
CA PRO A 111 5.36 2.62 5.52
C PRO A 111 5.50 1.13 5.87
N GLN A 112 5.09 0.70 7.07
CA GLN A 112 5.01 -0.71 7.43
C GLN A 112 4.02 -1.48 6.54
N LYS A 113 2.83 -0.95 6.25
CA LYS A 113 1.88 -1.60 5.32
C LYS A 113 2.41 -1.66 3.90
N ILE A 114 3.15 -0.64 3.47
CA ILE A 114 3.85 -0.65 2.17
C ILE A 114 4.95 -1.72 2.17
N LEU A 115 5.61 -1.96 3.30
CA LEU A 115 6.71 -2.92 3.41
C LEU A 115 6.23 -4.36 3.72
N SER A 116 5.07 -4.56 4.35
CA SER A 116 4.63 -5.86 4.89
C SER A 116 4.18 -6.86 3.84
N GLY A 117 4.07 -6.46 2.57
CA GLY A 117 3.80 -7.39 1.47
C GLY A 117 2.33 -7.81 1.34
N ALA A 118 1.42 -7.22 2.11
CA ALA A 118 -0.01 -7.53 2.06
C ALA A 118 -0.76 -6.62 1.08
N TYR A 119 -0.32 -6.60 -0.19
CA TYR A 119 -0.91 -5.73 -1.21
C TYR A 119 -2.26 -6.24 -1.71
N ASP A 120 -2.40 -7.55 -1.87
CA ASP A 120 -3.57 -8.19 -2.52
C ASP A 120 -4.90 -7.97 -1.78
N LYS A 121 -4.85 -7.75 -0.45
CA LYS A 121 -6.06 -7.56 0.38
C LYS A 121 -6.54 -6.11 0.43
N ASP A 122 -5.62 -5.16 0.34
CA ASP A 122 -5.90 -3.74 0.54
C ASP A 122 -5.90 -2.96 -0.79
N PHE A 123 -5.27 -3.50 -1.84
CA PHE A 123 -5.00 -2.80 -3.10
C PHE A 123 -5.20 -3.69 -4.33
N SER A 124 -5.70 -3.06 -5.41
CA SER A 124 -5.43 -3.53 -6.77
C SER A 124 -4.11 -2.94 -7.27
N TYR A 125 -3.43 -3.63 -8.18
CA TYR A 125 -2.12 -3.19 -8.66
C TYR A 125 -1.84 -3.47 -10.13
N LYS A 126 -1.02 -2.59 -10.72
CA LYS A 126 -0.64 -2.63 -12.14
C LYS A 126 0.80 -2.18 -12.34
N LEU A 127 1.56 -2.88 -13.18
CA LEU A 127 2.86 -2.40 -13.64
C LEU A 127 2.62 -1.34 -14.71
N ILE A 128 2.93 -0.09 -14.38
CA ILE A 128 2.69 1.05 -15.28
C ILE A 128 3.93 1.42 -16.11
N GLY A 129 5.09 0.86 -15.78
CA GLY A 129 6.30 1.00 -16.58
C GLY A 129 7.55 0.46 -15.91
N THR A 130 8.61 0.36 -16.70
CA THR A 130 9.96 0.07 -16.22
C THR A 130 10.89 1.13 -16.82
N LYS A 131 11.56 1.91 -15.97
CA LYS A 131 12.48 2.96 -16.39
C LYS A 131 13.83 2.79 -15.71
N GLY A 132 14.88 2.56 -16.51
CA GLY A 132 16.22 2.29 -16.00
C GLY A 132 16.21 1.12 -15.01
N ASN A 133 16.63 1.41 -13.76
CA ASN A 133 16.70 0.41 -12.69
C ASN A 133 15.40 0.24 -11.88
N PHE A 134 14.30 0.90 -12.26
CA PHE A 134 13.07 0.90 -11.48
C PHE A 134 11.88 0.31 -12.23
N ASN A 135 11.08 -0.50 -11.52
CA ASN A 135 9.71 -0.83 -11.91
C ASN A 135 8.75 0.13 -11.21
N GLU A 136 7.81 0.70 -11.96
CA GLU A 136 6.77 1.60 -11.46
C GLU A 136 5.47 0.81 -11.31
N ILE A 137 4.99 0.64 -10.08
CA ILE A 137 3.74 -0.09 -9.79
C ILE A 137 2.71 0.88 -9.23
N GLU A 138 1.56 0.95 -9.89
CA GLU A 138 0.40 1.68 -9.39
C GLU A 138 -0.39 0.78 -8.45
N LEU A 139 -0.70 1.28 -7.25
CA LEU A 139 -1.57 0.69 -6.24
C LEU A 139 -2.83 1.54 -6.10
N LYS A 140 -4.00 0.91 -6.14
CA LYS A 140 -5.29 1.57 -5.93
C LYS A 140 -6.03 0.89 -4.79
N PRO A 141 -6.44 1.62 -3.73
CA PRO A 141 -7.21 1.03 -2.64
C PRO A 141 -8.44 0.31 -3.15
N LEU A 142 -8.73 -0.87 -2.60
CA LEU A 142 -10.01 -1.55 -2.85
C LEU A 142 -11.16 -0.86 -2.09
N ASP A 143 -10.87 -0.23 -0.95
CA ASP A 143 -11.83 0.60 -0.22
C ASP A 143 -11.76 2.06 -0.70
N ALA A 144 -12.80 2.51 -1.41
CA ALA A 144 -12.91 3.87 -1.93
C ALA A 144 -13.07 4.95 -0.84
N ARG A 145 -13.32 4.57 0.42
CA ARG A 145 -13.43 5.50 1.55
C ARG A 145 -12.06 5.94 2.10
N LYS A 146 -10.96 5.35 1.61
CA LYS A 146 -9.60 5.78 1.99
C LYS A 146 -9.35 7.21 1.54
N ASN A 147 -8.55 7.93 2.32
CA ASN A 147 -8.20 9.34 2.08
C ASN A 147 -7.22 9.58 0.91
N PHE A 148 -6.96 8.56 0.09
CA PHE A 148 -6.15 8.63 -1.12
C PHE A 148 -6.75 7.71 -2.18
N SER A 149 -6.61 8.09 -3.45
CA SER A 149 -7.19 7.31 -4.56
C SER A 149 -6.17 6.38 -5.23
N LYS A 150 -4.88 6.62 -5.05
CA LYS A 150 -3.80 5.95 -5.78
C LYS A 150 -2.44 6.20 -5.12
N VAL A 151 -1.52 5.26 -5.27
CA VAL A 151 -0.10 5.40 -4.95
C VAL A 151 0.73 4.75 -6.05
N THR A 152 1.76 5.40 -6.55
CA THR A 152 2.77 4.79 -7.44
C THR A 152 4.03 4.51 -6.64
N ILE A 153 4.42 3.24 -6.55
CA ILE A 153 5.70 2.82 -5.95
C ILE A 153 6.77 2.57 -7.01
N TYR A 154 8.01 2.83 -6.65
CA TYR A 154 9.21 2.59 -7.46
C TYR A 154 10.03 1.49 -6.81
N VAL A 155 10.15 0.35 -7.48
CA VAL A 155 10.88 -0.82 -6.99
C VAL A 155 12.20 -0.93 -7.72
N ASP A 156 13.31 -0.91 -6.98
CA ASP A 156 14.64 -1.16 -7.52
C ASP A 156 14.76 -2.63 -7.98
N LYS A 157 15.08 -2.83 -9.26
CA LYS A 157 15.13 -4.16 -9.91
C LYS A 157 16.23 -5.06 -9.36
N THR A 158 17.31 -4.46 -8.86
CA THR A 158 18.48 -5.21 -8.34
C THR A 158 18.31 -5.55 -6.87
N LYS A 159 17.75 -4.63 -6.09
CA LYS A 159 17.62 -4.76 -4.64
C LYS A 159 16.31 -5.42 -4.23
N ASN A 160 15.30 -5.43 -5.11
CA ASN A 160 13.91 -5.80 -4.80
C ASN A 160 13.40 -5.03 -3.58
N MET A 161 13.62 -3.72 -3.57
CA MET A 161 13.18 -2.83 -2.49
C MET A 161 12.46 -1.61 -3.06
N ILE A 162 11.45 -1.15 -2.34
CA ILE A 162 10.74 0.09 -2.64
C ILE A 162 11.66 1.25 -2.24
N THR A 163 11.94 2.15 -3.19
CA THR A 163 12.81 3.32 -2.96
C THR A 163 12.02 4.63 -2.90
N LYS A 164 10.80 4.64 -3.45
CA LYS A 164 9.94 5.83 -3.51
C LYS A 164 8.47 5.40 -3.65
N ALA A 165 7.58 6.19 -3.06
CA ALA A 165 6.13 6.12 -3.29
C ALA A 165 5.60 7.55 -3.51
N VAL A 166 4.65 7.72 -4.44
CA VAL A 166 4.09 9.04 -4.83
C VAL A 166 2.58 8.94 -5.00
#